data_AF-A0A9N9BM00-F1
#
_entry.id   AF-A0A9N9BM00-F1
#
_cell.length_a   1.000
_cell.length_b   1.000
_cell.length_c   1.000
_cell.angle_alpha   90.00
_cell.angle_beta   90.00
_cell.angle_gamma   90.00
#
_symmetry.space_group_name_H-M   'P 1'
#
loop_
_entity.id
_entity.type
_entity.pdbx_description
1 polymer ?
#
loop_
_entity_poly.entity_id
_entity_poly.type
_entity_poly.pdbx_seq_one_letter_code
_entity_poly.pdbx_strand_id
1 'polypeptide(L)'
;MQVQEFVRIKGELSVTLGRRFELFCAELLVEYFEELGVGITHVGGPSDKGRDIIIEVCGYRGVIQCKAYFCQNIERRHIDEFRKVVKDGCFDFGVFVGVSERRISVSAYSSAARSECDTIVTTYRNMCRDIKNLIAGRLKQKYRVLENRLGLEQLAKESENRFAKLEQKQTQIITNEQEVSLAKNISSLIEDQSNKDNDITLNLMYKHNSTQTQRSNFKFLTDFELSITSLPQDIIDDNLAKTQDFIERI
;
A
#
# COMPACT_ATOMS: atom_id res chain seq x y z
N MET A 1 11.80 -20.49 18.87
CA MET A 1 12.65 -19.78 19.85
C MET A 1 12.09 -19.97 21.25
N GLN A 2 12.87 -20.56 22.17
CA GLN A 2 12.48 -20.64 23.59
C GLN A 2 12.92 -19.32 24.25
N VAL A 3 11.97 -18.46 24.60
CA VAL A 3 12.28 -17.15 25.19
C VAL A 3 12.84 -17.36 26.60
N GLN A 4 14.07 -16.90 26.83
CA GLN A 4 14.67 -16.91 28.16
C GLN A 4 13.84 -16.08 29.14
N GLU A 5 13.76 -16.51 30.40
CA GLU A 5 13.02 -15.75 31.41
C GLU A 5 13.85 -14.58 31.92
N PHE A 6 13.27 -13.38 31.89
CA PHE A 6 13.88 -12.22 32.52
C PHE A 6 13.72 -12.28 34.04
N VAL A 7 14.85 -12.44 34.75
CA VAL A 7 14.88 -12.56 36.22
C VAL A 7 15.36 -11.27 36.88
N ARG A 8 14.72 -10.91 38.00
CA ARG A 8 15.16 -9.81 38.87
C ARG A 8 16.29 -10.27 39.79
N ILE A 9 17.39 -9.52 39.85
CA ILE A 9 18.49 -9.79 40.77
C ILE A 9 18.20 -9.12 42.12
N LYS A 10 18.35 -9.86 43.22
CA LYS A 10 18.11 -9.33 44.57
C LYS A 10 19.15 -8.23 44.88
N GLY A 11 18.68 -7.08 45.37
CA GLY A 11 19.54 -5.93 45.69
C GLY A 11 19.87 -5.03 44.49
N GLU A 12 19.40 -5.38 43.29
CA GLU A 12 19.60 -4.56 42.09
C GLU A 12 18.82 -3.24 42.18
N LEU A 13 19.49 -2.14 41.83
CA LEU A 13 18.88 -0.81 41.77
C LEU A 13 17.86 -0.74 40.62
N SER A 14 16.79 0.03 40.81
CA SER A 14 15.72 0.15 39.81
C SER A 14 16.20 0.64 38.45
N VAL A 15 17.21 1.52 38.43
CA VAL A 15 17.79 2.06 37.18
C VAL A 15 18.55 0.96 36.43
N THR A 16 19.39 0.21 37.13
CA THR A 16 20.14 -0.93 36.57
C THR A 16 19.20 -2.01 36.05
N LEU A 17 18.16 -2.34 36.82
CA LEU A 17 17.13 -3.30 36.42
C LEU A 17 16.39 -2.86 35.15
N GLY A 18 16.02 -1.58 35.06
CA GLY A 18 15.38 -1.00 33.87
C GLY A 18 16.27 -1.13 32.64
N ARG A 19 17.52 -0.69 32.74
CA ARG A 19 18.50 -0.77 31.66
C ARG A 19 18.73 -2.20 31.16
N ARG A 20 18.86 -3.16 32.09
CA ARG A 20 19.05 -4.57 31.74
C ARG A 20 17.81 -5.15 31.06
N PHE A 21 16.62 -4.72 31.46
CA PHE A 21 15.38 -5.14 30.81
C PHE A 21 15.25 -4.59 29.39
N GLU A 22 15.64 -3.32 29.16
CA GLU A 22 15.67 -2.73 27.81
C GLU A 22 16.64 -3.49 26.89
N LEU A 23 17.87 -3.75 27.36
CA LEU A 23 18.87 -4.51 26.59
C LEU A 23 18.37 -5.91 26.26
N PHE A 24 17.78 -6.59 27.25
CA PHE A 24 17.18 -7.91 27.05
C PHE A 24 16.06 -7.88 26.00
N CYS A 25 15.18 -6.88 26.01
CA CYS A 25 14.17 -6.72 24.98
C CYS A 25 14.78 -6.45 23.59
N ALA A 26 15.83 -5.64 23.51
CA ALA A 26 16.53 -5.38 22.25
C ALA A 26 17.16 -6.67 21.67
N GLU A 27 17.82 -7.47 22.50
CA GLU A 27 18.39 -8.77 22.11
C GLU A 27 17.32 -9.72 21.58
N LEU A 28 16.17 -9.83 22.26
CA LEU A 28 15.05 -10.66 21.80
C LEU A 28 14.51 -10.21 20.43
N LEU A 29 14.52 -8.91 20.13
CA LEU A 29 14.07 -8.40 18.83
C LEU A 29 15.08 -8.72 17.73
N VAL A 30 16.38 -8.58 18.02
CA VAL A 30 17.45 -8.94 17.08
C VAL A 30 17.35 -10.42 16.75
N GLU A 31 17.33 -11.30 17.75
CA GLU A 31 17.28 -12.76 17.55
C GLU A 31 16.01 -13.17 16.78
N TYR A 32 14.87 -12.59 17.13
CA TYR A 32 13.60 -13.00 16.53
C TYR A 32 13.40 -12.50 15.09
N PHE A 33 13.94 -11.33 14.76
CA PHE A 33 13.76 -10.68 13.45
C PHE A 33 15.03 -10.61 12.61
N GLU A 34 16.08 -11.37 12.97
CA GLU A 34 17.38 -11.42 12.27
C GLU A 34 17.19 -11.68 10.77
N GLU A 35 16.38 -12.69 10.43
CA GLU A 35 16.10 -13.09 9.04
C GLU A 35 15.37 -12.02 8.22
N LEU A 36 14.71 -11.07 8.88
CA LEU A 36 13.97 -9.98 8.22
C LEU A 36 14.82 -8.71 8.03
N GLY A 37 16.10 -8.72 8.45
CA GLY A 37 16.98 -7.56 8.34
C GLY A 37 16.56 -6.41 9.25
N VAL A 38 16.28 -6.71 10.52
CA VAL A 38 15.81 -5.71 11.50
C VAL A 38 16.88 -4.68 11.85
N GLY A 39 16.49 -3.39 11.85
CA GLY A 39 17.25 -2.30 12.43
C GLY A 39 16.80 -2.05 13.87
N ILE A 40 17.71 -2.19 14.85
CA ILE A 40 17.43 -1.90 16.26
C ILE A 40 18.34 -0.77 16.74
N THR A 41 17.74 0.29 17.27
CA THR A 41 18.47 1.37 17.94
C THR A 41 18.04 1.45 19.40
N HIS A 42 18.94 1.14 20.32
CA HIS A 42 18.72 1.37 21.75
C HIS A 42 19.04 2.82 22.07
N VAL A 43 18.01 3.58 22.47
CA VAL A 43 18.16 5.00 22.81
C VAL A 43 18.44 5.17 24.30
N GLY A 44 17.98 4.20 25.12
CA GLY A 44 17.91 4.20 26.59
C GLY A 44 18.91 5.12 27.33
N GLY A 45 18.38 5.97 28.20
CA GLY A 45 19.08 7.02 28.94
C GLY A 45 18.14 7.79 29.87
N PRO A 46 18.68 8.59 30.82
CA PRO A 46 17.90 9.29 31.85
C PRO A 46 16.87 10.30 31.31
N SER A 47 16.90 10.60 30.01
CA SER A 47 16.21 11.72 29.36
C SER A 47 15.25 11.29 28.24
N ASP A 48 14.95 10.01 28.10
CA ASP A 48 14.50 9.47 26.81
C ASP A 48 13.01 9.65 26.52
N LYS A 49 12.27 10.24 27.47
CA LYS A 49 10.87 10.69 27.30
C LYS A 49 9.95 9.61 26.73
N GLY A 50 10.17 8.33 27.05
CA GLY A 50 9.28 7.28 26.58
C GLY A 50 9.79 6.47 25.37
N ARG A 51 11.07 6.57 25.00
CA ARG A 51 11.66 5.95 23.80
C ARG A 51 12.85 5.10 24.17
N ASP A 52 12.65 3.90 24.67
CA ASP A 52 13.78 3.07 25.06
C ASP A 52 14.44 2.43 23.83
N ILE A 53 13.64 1.88 22.91
CA ILE A 53 14.12 1.21 21.70
C ILE A 53 13.35 1.71 20.48
N ILE A 54 14.05 1.92 19.37
CA ILE A 54 13.46 2.13 18.04
C ILE A 54 13.74 0.89 17.21
N ILE A 55 12.70 0.38 16.54
CA ILE A 55 12.77 -0.79 15.65
C ILE A 55 12.37 -0.39 14.24
N GLU A 56 13.13 -0.85 13.26
CA GLU A 56 12.84 -0.72 11.84
C GLU A 56 12.80 -2.12 11.22
N VAL A 57 11.63 -2.53 10.74
CA VAL A 57 11.40 -3.90 10.24
C VAL A 57 10.38 -3.86 9.12
N CYS A 58 10.70 -4.47 7.98
CA CYS A 58 9.84 -4.49 6.80
C CYS A 58 9.40 -3.08 6.32
N GLY A 59 10.25 -2.07 6.49
CA GLY A 59 9.92 -0.66 6.17
C GLY A 59 8.95 0.01 7.14
N TYR A 60 8.60 -0.63 8.27
CA TYR A 60 7.86 -0.03 9.37
C TYR A 60 8.79 0.39 10.49
N ARG A 61 8.59 1.59 11.01
CA ARG A 61 9.36 2.19 12.09
C ARG A 61 8.53 2.26 13.37
N GLY A 62 8.85 1.40 14.33
CA GLY A 62 8.20 1.31 15.63
C GLY A 62 9.04 1.93 16.75
N VAL A 63 8.36 2.31 17.82
CA VAL A 63 9.00 2.71 19.09
C VAL A 63 8.54 1.80 20.21
N ILE A 64 9.44 1.48 21.13
CA ILE A 64 9.20 0.56 22.24
C ILE A 64 9.58 1.24 23.55
N GLN A 65 8.64 1.20 24.50
CA GLN A 65 8.88 1.56 25.90
C GLN A 65 8.87 0.29 26.74
N CYS A 66 9.98 0.03 27.42
CA CYS A 66 10.16 -1.06 28.37
C CYS A 66 9.92 -0.56 29.80
N LYS A 67 9.18 -1.31 30.61
CA LYS A 67 9.03 -1.08 32.05
C LYS A 67 9.22 -2.36 32.84
N ALA A 68 10.33 -2.42 33.56
CA ALA A 68 10.71 -3.53 34.45
C ALA A 68 9.94 -3.52 35.79
N TYR A 69 8.61 -3.38 35.75
CA TYR A 69 7.79 -3.23 36.96
C TYR A 69 7.43 -4.59 37.57
N PHE A 70 8.12 -4.94 38.67
CA PHE A 70 7.81 -6.14 39.46
C PHE A 70 6.83 -5.88 40.61
N CYS A 71 6.81 -4.66 41.13
CA CYS A 71 5.99 -4.24 42.28
C CYS A 71 4.99 -3.13 41.93
N GLN A 72 5.11 -2.52 40.75
CA GLN A 72 4.23 -1.47 40.26
C GLN A 72 3.35 -2.01 39.14
N ASN A 73 2.24 -1.32 38.86
CA ASN A 73 1.37 -1.65 37.75
C ASN A 73 1.59 -0.68 36.58
N ILE A 74 1.52 -1.22 35.37
CA ILE A 74 1.34 -0.46 34.14
C ILE A 74 -0.14 -0.10 34.07
N GLU A 75 -0.41 1.19 33.86
CA GLU A 75 -1.72 1.81 34.04
C GLU A 75 -2.03 2.63 32.81
N ARG A 76 -3.31 2.98 32.62
CA ARG A 76 -3.77 3.82 31.52
C ARG A 76 -2.91 5.07 31.30
N ARG A 77 -2.55 5.79 32.37
CA ARG A 77 -1.75 7.04 32.25
C ARG A 77 -0.41 6.82 31.53
N HIS A 78 0.26 5.69 31.80
CA HIS A 78 1.52 5.36 31.15
C HIS A 78 1.33 5.14 29.64
N ILE A 79 0.20 4.53 29.25
CA ILE A 79 -0.14 4.30 27.85
C ILE A 79 -0.54 5.61 27.18
N ASP A 80 -1.33 6.46 27.84
CA ASP A 80 -1.75 7.77 27.32
C ASP A 80 -0.56 8.70 27.07
N GLU A 81 0.46 8.66 27.95
CA GLU A 81 1.73 9.37 27.76
C GLU A 81 2.53 8.79 26.58
N PHE A 82 2.69 7.47 26.54
CA PHE A 82 3.44 6.81 25.47
C PHE A 82 2.82 7.03 24.09
N ARG A 83 1.48 7.07 23.98
CA ARG A 83 0.80 7.38 22.71
C ARG A 83 1.20 8.74 22.13
N LYS A 84 1.45 9.74 22.97
CA LYS A 84 1.95 11.05 22.52
C LYS A 84 3.32 10.89 21.88
N VAL A 85 4.19 10.09 22.49
CA VAL A 85 5.52 9.77 21.94
C VAL A 85 5.43 9.11 20.57
N VAL A 86 4.52 8.14 20.40
CA VAL A 86 4.29 7.46 19.12
C VAL A 86 3.85 8.48 18.06
N LYS A 87 2.87 9.33 18.38
CA LYS A 87 2.32 10.33 17.46
C LYS A 87 3.33 11.43 17.12
N ASP A 88 3.94 12.04 18.13
CA ASP A 88 4.87 13.16 17.98
C ASP A 88 6.18 12.73 17.31
N GLY A 89 6.57 11.48 17.48
CA GLY A 89 7.73 10.89 16.80
C GLY A 89 7.45 10.35 15.38
N CYS A 90 6.20 10.48 14.91
CA CYS A 90 5.72 9.95 13.63
C CYS A 90 6.07 8.47 13.43
N PHE A 91 5.93 7.67 14.48
CA PHE A 91 6.16 6.23 14.41
C PHE A 91 4.93 5.52 13.82
N ASP A 92 5.19 4.46 13.06
CA ASP A 92 4.15 3.63 12.46
C ASP A 92 3.33 2.89 13.53
N PHE A 93 3.99 2.49 14.62
CA PHE A 93 3.38 1.80 15.74
C PHE A 93 4.19 2.00 17.03
N GLY A 94 3.55 1.75 18.17
CA GLY A 94 4.17 1.77 19.48
C GLY A 94 3.99 0.45 20.22
N VAL A 95 4.99 0.03 20.99
CA VAL A 95 4.89 -1.14 21.86
C VAL A 95 5.27 -0.78 23.29
N PHE A 96 4.37 -0.98 24.23
CA PHE A 96 4.62 -0.84 25.65
C PHE A 96 4.81 -2.22 26.28
N VAL A 97 6.01 -2.49 26.79
CA VAL A 97 6.45 -3.81 27.20
C VAL A 97 6.63 -3.87 28.72
N GLY A 98 5.88 -4.76 29.36
CA GLY A 98 6.02 -5.10 30.76
C GLY A 98 6.72 -6.45 30.99
N VAL A 99 7.03 -6.73 32.26
CA VAL A 99 7.59 -8.03 32.66
C VAL A 99 6.51 -9.12 32.77
N SER A 100 5.31 -8.75 33.19
CA SER A 100 4.25 -9.70 33.53
C SER A 100 2.86 -9.13 33.24
N GLU A 101 1.98 -9.94 32.66
CA GLU A 101 0.59 -9.57 32.35
C GLU A 101 -0.20 -9.17 33.60
N ARG A 102 0.06 -9.83 34.74
CA ARG A 102 -0.57 -9.48 36.04
C ARG A 102 -0.26 -8.06 36.52
N ARG A 103 0.72 -7.40 35.92
CA ARG A 103 1.11 -6.01 36.23
C ARG A 103 0.53 -5.03 35.25
N ILE A 104 -0.20 -5.47 34.23
CA ILE A 104 -0.81 -4.60 33.23
C ILE A 104 -2.30 -4.48 33.57
N SER A 105 -2.75 -3.26 33.86
CA SER A 105 -4.16 -3.04 34.17
C SER A 105 -5.03 -3.25 32.94
N VAL A 106 -6.27 -3.69 33.16
CA VAL A 106 -7.31 -3.76 32.10
C VAL A 106 -7.51 -2.40 31.42
N SER A 107 -7.38 -1.31 32.18
CA SER A 107 -7.46 0.05 31.67
C SER A 107 -6.30 0.44 30.75
N ALA A 108 -5.11 -0.14 30.92
CA ALA A 108 -3.98 0.05 30.02
C ALA A 108 -4.27 -0.61 28.65
N TYR A 109 -4.70 -1.87 28.65
CA TYR A 109 -5.14 -2.56 27.42
C TYR A 109 -6.27 -1.81 26.71
N SER A 110 -7.27 -1.38 27.48
CA SER A 110 -8.42 -0.63 26.93
C SER A 110 -8.00 0.71 26.31
N SER A 111 -6.99 1.38 26.86
CA SER A 111 -6.48 2.63 26.26
C SER A 111 -5.73 2.36 24.96
N ALA A 112 -4.90 1.32 24.93
CA ALA A 112 -4.16 0.92 23.73
C ALA A 112 -5.08 0.56 22.57
N ALA A 113 -6.14 -0.21 22.84
CA ALA A 113 -7.14 -0.61 21.84
C ALA A 113 -7.96 0.56 21.28
N ARG A 114 -8.10 1.66 22.03
CA ARG A 114 -8.79 2.89 21.57
C ARG A 114 -7.82 3.90 20.93
N SER A 115 -6.57 3.51 20.74
CA SER A 115 -5.58 4.40 20.18
C SER A 115 -5.77 4.55 18.67
N GLU A 116 -5.75 5.81 18.20
CA GLU A 116 -5.68 6.13 16.77
C GLU A 116 -4.34 5.72 16.13
N CYS A 117 -3.31 5.56 16.97
CA CYS A 117 -2.00 5.04 16.59
C CYS A 117 -1.92 3.57 17.03
N ASP A 118 -1.46 2.68 16.17
CA ASP A 118 -1.31 1.24 16.47
C ASP A 118 -0.38 1.06 17.67
N THR A 119 -0.98 0.93 18.86
CA THR A 119 -0.28 0.83 20.14
C THR A 119 -0.57 -0.53 20.74
N ILE A 120 0.48 -1.31 20.96
CA ILE A 120 0.41 -2.62 21.59
C ILE A 120 0.85 -2.45 23.05
N VAL A 121 0.13 -3.08 23.97
CA VAL A 121 0.57 -3.25 25.36
C VAL A 121 0.72 -4.73 25.61
N THR A 122 1.93 -5.15 25.98
CA THR A 122 2.28 -6.57 26.01
C THR A 122 3.37 -6.86 27.04
N THR A 123 3.78 -8.12 27.12
CA THR A 123 4.96 -8.54 27.88
C THR A 123 6.11 -8.88 26.95
N TYR A 124 7.34 -8.90 27.46
CA TYR A 124 8.50 -9.31 26.66
C TYR A 124 8.33 -10.69 26.02
N ARG A 125 7.57 -11.60 26.65
CA ARG A 125 7.32 -12.96 26.15
C ARG A 125 6.48 -12.98 24.87
N ASN A 126 5.56 -12.02 24.75
CA ASN A 126 4.63 -11.92 23.64
C ASN A 126 5.04 -10.83 22.64
N MET A 127 5.95 -9.92 23.02
CA MET A 127 6.37 -8.75 22.25
C MET A 127 6.67 -9.06 20.78
N CYS A 128 7.60 -9.99 20.51
CA CYS A 128 8.01 -10.26 19.13
C CYS A 128 6.85 -10.83 18.30
N ARG A 129 6.05 -11.73 18.89
CA ARG A 129 4.86 -12.29 18.24
C ARG A 129 3.81 -11.21 17.95
N ASP A 130 3.58 -10.29 18.88
CA ASP A 130 2.57 -9.25 18.71
C ASP A 130 2.99 -8.23 17.64
N ILE A 131 4.29 -7.86 17.61
CA ILE A 131 4.88 -7.04 16.53
C ILE A 131 4.75 -7.74 15.19
N LYS A 132 5.10 -9.02 15.13
CA LYS A 132 5.00 -9.86 13.94
C LYS A 132 3.57 -9.87 13.38
N ASN A 133 2.60 -10.14 14.23
CA ASN A 133 1.18 -10.18 13.85
C ASN A 133 0.68 -8.82 13.35
N LEU A 134 1.11 -7.73 13.97
CA LEU A 134 0.77 -6.38 13.52
C LEU A 134 1.30 -6.12 12.10
N ILE A 135 2.58 -6.41 11.87
CA ILE A 135 3.24 -6.19 10.57
C ILE A 135 2.61 -7.09 9.50
N ALA A 136 2.44 -8.38 9.78
CA ALA A 136 1.82 -9.34 8.87
C ALA A 136 0.39 -8.89 8.49
N GLY A 137 -0.39 -8.41 9.47
CA GLY A 137 -1.72 -7.86 9.24
C GLY A 137 -1.71 -6.67 8.27
N ARG A 138 -0.78 -5.72 8.48
CA ARG A 138 -0.62 -4.54 7.61
C ARG A 138 -0.14 -4.92 6.21
N LEU A 139 0.82 -5.83 6.09
CA LEU A 139 1.31 -6.31 4.79
C LEU A 139 0.21 -7.03 4.01
N LYS A 140 -0.56 -7.89 4.68
CA LYS A 140 -1.70 -8.59 4.07
C LYS A 140 -2.76 -7.62 3.55
N GLN A 141 -3.03 -6.54 4.28
CA GLN A 141 -3.96 -5.49 3.83
C GLN A 141 -3.41 -4.75 2.60
N LYS A 142 -2.12 -4.37 2.61
CA LYS A 142 -1.47 -3.76 1.45
C LYS A 142 -1.52 -4.67 0.22
N TYR A 143 -1.24 -5.96 0.40
CA TYR A 143 -1.30 -6.96 -0.67
C TYR A 143 -2.69 -7.04 -1.30
N ARG A 144 -3.75 -7.15 -0.50
CA ARG A 144 -5.15 -7.18 -1.01
C ARG A 144 -5.51 -5.94 -1.82
N VAL A 145 -5.03 -4.76 -1.41
CA VAL A 145 -5.27 -3.52 -2.16
C VAL A 145 -4.54 -3.54 -3.50
N LEU A 146 -3.31 -4.04 -3.55
CA LEU A 146 -2.54 -4.18 -4.78
C LEU A 146 -3.18 -5.20 -5.73
N GLU A 147 -3.59 -6.36 -5.23
CA GLU A 147 -4.27 -7.41 -6.01
C GLU A 147 -5.56 -6.87 -6.67
N ASN A 148 -6.37 -6.13 -5.90
CA ASN A 148 -7.57 -5.49 -6.44
C ASN A 148 -7.27 -4.45 -7.53
N ARG A 149 -6.18 -3.69 -7.39
CA ARG A 149 -5.76 -2.70 -8.39
C ARG A 149 -5.33 -3.38 -9.69
N LEU A 150 -4.55 -4.46 -9.61
CA LEU A 150 -4.13 -5.23 -10.78
C LEU A 150 -5.33 -5.82 -11.51
N GLY A 151 -6.31 -6.35 -10.78
CA GLY A 151 -7.57 -6.82 -11.37
C GLY A 151 -8.34 -5.72 -12.11
N LEU A 152 -8.40 -4.50 -11.55
CA LEU A 152 -9.02 -3.35 -12.19
C LEU A 152 -8.27 -2.89 -13.45
N GLU A 153 -6.94 -2.87 -13.41
CA GLU A 153 -6.12 -2.52 -14.57
C GLU A 153 -6.28 -3.52 -15.71
N GLN A 154 -6.41 -4.81 -15.39
CA GLN A 154 -6.64 -5.84 -16.40
C GLN A 154 -8.03 -5.72 -17.04
N LEU A 155 -9.06 -5.40 -16.25
CA LEU A 155 -10.39 -5.09 -16.76
C LEU A 155 -10.39 -3.82 -17.63
N ALA A 156 -9.64 -2.79 -17.25
CA ALA A 156 -9.47 -1.58 -18.04
C ALA A 156 -8.85 -1.88 -19.41
N LYS A 157 -7.72 -2.60 -19.44
CA LYS A 157 -7.08 -3.06 -20.69
C LYS A 157 -8.02 -3.90 -21.56
N GLU A 158 -8.82 -4.79 -20.96
CA GLU A 158 -9.78 -5.60 -21.71
C GLU A 158 -10.89 -4.72 -22.33
N SER A 159 -11.41 -3.76 -21.56
CA SER A 159 -12.43 -2.83 -22.04
C SER A 159 -11.93 -1.93 -23.18
N GLU A 160 -10.69 -1.43 -23.11
CA GLU A 160 -10.04 -0.68 -24.19
C GLU A 160 -9.91 -1.53 -25.45
N ASN A 161 -9.48 -2.78 -25.32
CA ASN A 161 -9.39 -3.71 -26.45
C ASN A 161 -10.76 -3.99 -27.10
N ARG A 162 -11.82 -4.12 -26.29
CA ARG A 162 -13.19 -4.28 -26.81
C ARG A 162 -13.66 -3.02 -27.52
N PHE A 163 -13.35 -1.84 -26.97
CA PHE A 163 -13.71 -0.56 -27.56
C PHE A 163 -13.01 -0.35 -28.90
N ALA A 164 -11.70 -0.60 -28.99
CA ALA A 164 -10.93 -0.53 -30.23
C ALA A 164 -11.48 -1.48 -31.32
N LYS A 165 -11.87 -2.71 -30.95
CA LYS A 165 -12.51 -3.65 -31.89
C LYS A 165 -13.88 -3.16 -32.37
N LEU A 166 -14.66 -2.50 -31.52
CA LEU A 166 -15.95 -1.93 -31.89
C LEU A 166 -15.79 -0.72 -32.82
N GLU A 167 -14.85 0.18 -32.55
CA GLU A 167 -14.52 1.32 -33.42
C GLU A 167 -14.04 0.85 -34.80
N GLN A 168 -13.19 -0.18 -34.85
CA GLN A 168 -12.75 -0.76 -36.12
C GLN A 168 -13.93 -1.32 -36.93
N LYS A 169 -14.84 -2.08 -36.29
CA LYS A 169 -16.05 -2.61 -36.94
C LYS A 169 -16.95 -1.49 -37.46
N GLN A 170 -17.15 -0.45 -36.66
CA GLN A 170 -17.98 0.69 -37.05
C GLN A 170 -17.40 1.44 -38.25
N THR A 171 -16.09 1.66 -38.25
CA THR A 171 -15.38 2.28 -39.38
C THR A 171 -15.56 1.45 -40.65
N GLN A 172 -15.39 0.12 -40.55
CA GLN A 172 -15.55 -0.78 -41.71
C GLN A 172 -16.99 -0.80 -42.26
N ILE A 173 -18.01 -0.72 -41.39
CA ILE A 173 -19.42 -0.61 -41.83
C ILE A 173 -19.62 0.68 -42.63
N ILE A 174 -19.15 1.83 -42.12
CA ILE A 174 -19.28 3.13 -42.80
C ILE A 174 -18.57 3.11 -44.16
N THR A 175 -17.36 2.53 -44.23
CA THR A 175 -16.62 2.41 -45.49
C THR A 175 -17.38 1.57 -46.50
N ASN A 176 -17.91 0.41 -46.10
CA ASN A 176 -18.69 -0.46 -46.97
C ASN A 176 -20.00 0.21 -47.45
N GLU A 177 -20.71 0.94 -46.58
CA GLU A 177 -21.90 1.69 -46.98
C GLU A 177 -21.58 2.81 -47.98
N GLN A 178 -20.47 3.53 -47.77
CA GLN A 178 -20.01 4.54 -48.73
C GLN A 178 -19.68 3.91 -50.08
N GLU A 179 -18.95 2.79 -50.12
CA GLU A 179 -18.62 2.07 -51.37
C GLU A 179 -19.89 1.59 -52.11
N VAL A 180 -20.85 1.01 -51.39
CA VAL A 180 -22.13 0.57 -51.98
C VAL A 180 -22.94 1.76 -52.51
N SER A 181 -22.93 2.90 -51.80
CA SER A 181 -23.59 4.13 -52.27
C SER A 181 -22.91 4.71 -53.52
N LEU A 182 -21.58 4.65 -53.59
CA LEU A 182 -20.78 5.10 -54.73
C LEU A 182 -21.04 4.22 -55.95
N ALA A 183 -21.04 2.90 -55.77
CA ALA A 183 -21.34 1.96 -56.85
C ALA A 183 -22.76 2.15 -57.42
N LYS A 184 -23.76 2.42 -56.56
CA LYS A 184 -25.12 2.75 -56.99
C LYS A 184 -25.21 4.05 -57.77
N ASN A 185 -24.54 5.11 -57.30
CA ASN A 185 -24.56 6.42 -57.96
C ASN A 185 -23.83 6.40 -59.32
N ILE A 186 -22.77 5.60 -59.48
CA ILE A 186 -22.09 5.43 -60.76
C ILE A 186 -22.94 4.59 -61.72
N SER A 187 -23.64 3.54 -61.24
CA SER A 187 -24.53 2.73 -62.07
C SER A 187 -25.70 3.53 -62.64
N SER A 188 -26.32 4.41 -61.85
CA SER A 188 -27.37 5.31 -62.34
C SER A 188 -26.85 6.35 -63.34
N LEU A 189 -25.60 6.79 -63.19
CA LEU A 189 -24.98 7.76 -64.11
C LEU A 189 -24.65 7.15 -65.48
N ILE A 190 -24.32 5.86 -65.53
CA ILE A 190 -24.01 5.14 -66.78
C ILE A 190 -25.28 4.77 -67.55
N GLU A 191 -26.39 4.48 -66.87
CA GLU A 191 -27.69 4.22 -67.52
C GLU A 191 -28.29 5.48 -68.16
N ASP A 192 -28.19 6.64 -67.50
CA ASP A 192 -28.72 7.92 -68.00
C ASP A 192 -27.88 8.54 -69.14
N GLN A 193 -26.67 8.04 -69.40
CA GLN A 193 -25.81 8.52 -70.50
C GLN A 193 -25.85 7.69 -71.78
N SER A 194 -26.64 6.62 -71.85
CA SER A 194 -26.74 5.81 -73.09
C SER A 194 -27.55 6.46 -74.22
N ASN A 195 -28.07 7.68 -74.03
CA ASN A 195 -28.81 8.43 -75.05
C ASN A 195 -28.55 9.93 -74.98
N LYS A 196 -27.30 10.37 -75.20
CA LYS A 196 -27.02 11.68 -75.83
C LYS A 196 -25.54 11.85 -76.13
N ASP A 197 -25.24 11.92 -77.43
CA ASP A 197 -24.12 12.68 -77.95
C ASP A 197 -24.15 14.11 -77.36
N ASN A 198 -23.09 14.50 -76.66
CA ASN A 198 -22.34 15.74 -76.85
C ASN A 198 -21.52 16.08 -75.59
N ASP A 199 -20.20 16.08 -75.77
CA ASP A 199 -19.27 17.15 -75.42
C ASP A 199 -19.56 17.93 -74.12
N ILE A 200 -19.13 17.39 -72.96
CA ILE A 200 -19.03 18.19 -71.73
C ILE A 200 -17.76 17.83 -70.95
N THR A 201 -16.86 18.80 -70.87
CA THR A 201 -15.71 18.87 -69.96
C THR A 201 -16.20 18.86 -68.50
N LEU A 202 -15.93 17.79 -67.74
CA LEU A 202 -16.21 17.73 -66.31
C LEU A 202 -14.98 18.17 -65.50
N ASN A 203 -15.04 19.40 -65.01
CA ASN A 203 -14.12 19.97 -64.05
C ASN A 203 -14.53 19.50 -62.64
N LEU A 204 -13.87 18.45 -62.12
CA LEU A 204 -14.14 17.91 -60.79
C LEU A 204 -13.42 18.77 -59.72
N MET A 205 -14.07 19.82 -59.23
CA MET A 205 -13.63 20.50 -58.01
C MET A 205 -14.04 19.68 -56.78
N TYR A 206 -13.08 18.97 -56.18
CA TYR A 206 -13.21 18.41 -54.84
C TYR A 206 -13.28 19.54 -53.81
N LYS A 207 -14.45 19.73 -53.19
CA LYS A 207 -14.61 20.56 -52.00
C LYS A 207 -14.74 19.64 -50.78
N HIS A 208 -13.62 19.37 -50.12
CA HIS A 208 -13.59 18.72 -48.81
C HIS A 208 -14.17 19.67 -47.76
N ASN A 209 -15.37 19.39 -47.26
CA ASN A 209 -15.86 19.99 -46.03
C ASN A 209 -15.51 19.06 -44.87
N SER A 210 -14.35 19.29 -44.27
CA SER A 210 -13.99 18.77 -42.95
C SER A 210 -14.72 19.58 -41.90
N THR A 211 -15.73 18.98 -41.26
CA THR A 211 -16.37 19.57 -40.08
C THR A 211 -15.78 18.90 -38.84
N GLN A 212 -14.81 19.59 -38.25
CA GLN A 212 -14.20 19.29 -36.97
C GLN A 212 -15.19 19.65 -35.85
N THR A 213 -15.89 18.67 -35.30
CA THR A 213 -16.70 18.86 -34.09
C THR A 213 -15.79 18.81 -32.87
N GLN A 214 -15.64 19.95 -32.21
CA GLN A 214 -14.94 20.13 -30.94
C GLN A 214 -15.58 19.26 -29.85
N ARG A 215 -14.82 18.30 -29.32
CA ARG A 215 -15.17 17.56 -28.10
C ARG A 215 -14.83 18.44 -26.92
N SER A 216 -15.86 18.81 -26.16
CA SER A 216 -15.76 19.60 -24.94
C SER A 216 -14.87 18.89 -23.90
N ASN A 217 -13.95 19.67 -23.34
CA ASN A 217 -13.05 19.29 -22.26
C ASN A 217 -13.84 18.85 -21.02
N PHE A 218 -13.83 17.55 -20.72
CA PHE A 218 -14.14 17.06 -19.38
C PHE A 218 -12.93 17.35 -18.49
N LYS A 219 -13.08 18.37 -17.66
CA LYS A 219 -12.11 18.77 -16.63
C LYS A 219 -12.31 17.86 -15.42
N PHE A 220 -11.56 16.76 -15.33
CA PHE A 220 -11.30 16.10 -14.05
C PHE A 220 -9.99 16.65 -13.49
N LEU A 221 -10.12 17.40 -12.40
CA LEU A 221 -9.04 17.60 -11.45
C LEU A 221 -8.68 16.24 -10.85
N THR A 222 -7.44 15.81 -11.04
CA THR A 222 -6.56 15.39 -9.95
C THR A 222 -5.13 15.48 -10.45
N ASP A 223 -4.43 16.52 -10.03
CA ASP A 223 -2.98 16.55 -10.04
C ASP A 223 -2.50 15.47 -9.07
N PHE A 224 -2.18 14.30 -9.61
CA PHE A 224 -1.23 13.38 -9.01
C PHE A 224 -0.42 12.81 -10.17
N GLU A 225 0.55 13.60 -10.64
CA GLU A 225 1.65 13.11 -11.46
C GLU A 225 2.39 12.01 -10.67
N LEU A 226 1.95 10.76 -10.86
CA LEU A 226 2.86 9.63 -10.78
C LEU A 226 3.16 9.24 -12.22
N SER A 227 4.25 9.83 -12.72
CA SER A 227 4.98 9.35 -13.88
C SER A 227 5.51 7.94 -13.59
N ILE A 228 4.63 6.94 -13.73
CA ILE A 228 5.03 5.55 -13.88
C ILE A 228 4.71 5.21 -15.32
N THR A 229 5.66 5.54 -16.20
CA THR A 229 5.74 4.94 -17.52
C THR A 229 5.64 3.43 -17.34
N SER A 230 4.57 2.84 -17.86
CA SER A 230 4.32 1.40 -18.04
C SER A 230 5.46 0.50 -17.54
N LEU A 231 5.43 0.12 -16.26
CA LEU A 231 6.33 -0.94 -15.81
C LEU A 231 5.89 -2.25 -16.50
N PRO A 232 6.82 -3.01 -17.10
CA PRO A 232 6.56 -4.35 -17.60
C PRO A 232 5.87 -5.19 -16.51
N GLN A 233 4.83 -5.93 -16.89
CA GLN A 233 4.10 -6.84 -15.97
C GLN A 233 5.04 -7.81 -15.25
N ASP A 234 6.14 -8.17 -15.92
CA ASP A 234 7.23 -9.01 -15.43
C ASP A 234 7.85 -8.48 -14.11
N ILE A 235 7.93 -7.15 -13.92
CA ILE A 235 8.50 -6.55 -12.69
C ILE A 235 7.46 -6.48 -11.57
N ILE A 236 6.17 -6.45 -11.91
CA ILE A 236 5.07 -6.38 -10.95
C ILE A 236 4.82 -7.75 -10.32
N ASP A 237 4.80 -8.81 -11.15
CA ASP A 237 4.64 -10.19 -10.69
C ASP A 237 5.80 -10.63 -9.78
N ASP A 238 7.03 -10.24 -10.12
CA ASP A 238 8.22 -10.50 -9.30
C ASP A 238 8.15 -9.83 -7.91
N ASN A 239 7.61 -8.60 -7.83
CA ASN A 239 7.45 -7.89 -6.56
C ASN A 239 6.30 -8.46 -5.72
N LEU A 240 5.25 -8.95 -6.37
CA LEU A 240 4.12 -9.62 -5.71
C LEU A 240 4.57 -10.96 -5.09
N ALA A 241 5.28 -11.78 -5.87
CA ALA A 241 5.81 -13.06 -5.42
C ALA A 241 6.79 -12.90 -4.25
N LYS A 242 7.70 -11.91 -4.33
CA LYS A 242 8.62 -11.59 -3.22
C LYS A 242 7.88 -11.13 -1.97
N THR A 243 6.82 -10.33 -2.13
CA THR A 243 6.02 -9.87 -1.00
C THR A 243 5.21 -11.01 -0.37
N GLN A 244 4.70 -11.94 -1.18
CA GLN A 244 3.97 -13.11 -0.69
C GLN A 244 4.89 -14.12 0.01
N ASP A 245 6.03 -14.47 -0.59
CA ASP A 245 7.06 -15.30 0.05
C ASP A 245 7.54 -14.66 1.37
N PHE A 246 7.66 -13.33 1.40
CA PHE A 246 7.95 -12.60 2.64
C PHE A 246 6.84 -12.71 3.69
N ILE A 247 5.57 -12.58 3.30
CA ILE A 247 4.44 -12.78 4.21
C ILE A 247 4.40 -14.23 4.73
N GLU A 248 4.71 -15.21 3.89
CA GLU A 248 4.73 -16.63 4.27
C GLU A 248 5.90 -16.98 5.20
N ARG A 249 7.02 -16.25 5.09
CA ARG A 249 8.17 -16.36 6.02
C ARG A 249 7.95 -15.63 7.35
N ILE A 250 7.02 -14.68 7.40
CA ILE A 250 6.53 -14.04 8.64
C ILE A 250 5.37 -14.88 9.18
#